data_AF-A0A0Q7I7C6-F1
#
_entry.id   AF-A0A0Q7I7C6-F1
#
_cell.length_a   1.000
_cell.length_b   1.000
_cell.length_c   1.000
_cell.angle_alpha   90.00
_cell.angle_beta   90.00
_cell.angle_gamma   90.00
#
_symmetry.space_group_name_H-M   'P 1'
#
loop_
_entity.id
_entity.type
_entity.pdbx_description
1 polymer ?
#
loop_
_entity_poly.entity_id
_entity_poly.type
_entity_poly.pdbx_seq_one_letter_code
_entity_poly.pdbx_strand_id
1 'polypeptide(L)' 'MAQRRYRCTYTPRDALGHLNPSETGAAPFVQFRAVNAAEALEIALRVTGCPVIEATRIEG' A
#
# COMPACT_ATOMS: atom_id res chain seq x y z
N MET A 1 10.29 12.06 -16.03
CA MET A 1 9.12 11.23 -15.67
C MET A 1 8.34 11.95 -14.56
N ALA A 2 7.06 12.26 -14.75
CA ALA A 2 6.27 12.95 -13.73
C ALA A 2 5.84 11.97 -12.63
N GLN A 3 6.22 12.23 -11.38
CA GLN A 3 5.79 11.43 -10.24
C GLN A 3 4.40 11.88 -9.78
N ARG A 4 3.51 10.92 -9.54
CA ARG A 4 2.14 11.14 -9.03
C ARG A 4 2.03 10.58 -7.62
N ARG A 5 1.10 11.11 -6.84
CA ARG A 5 0.85 10.64 -5.48
C ARG A 5 -0.06 9.40 -5.54
N TYR A 6 0.31 8.36 -4.81
CA TYR A 6 -0.43 7.11 -4.70
C TYR A 6 -0.71 6.81 -3.23
N ARG A 7 -1.86 6.19 -2.98
CA ARG A 7 -2.22 5.56 -1.71
C ARG A 7 -2.30 4.07 -1.95
N CYS A 8 -1.47 3.32 -1.24
CA CYS A 8 -1.47 1.87 -1.32
C CYS A 8 -2.03 1.31 -0.02
N THR A 9 -3.15 0.59 -0.12
CA THR A 9 -3.78 -0.09 1.00
C THR A 9 -3.22 -1.51 1.08
N TYR A 10 -2.87 -1.99 2.27
CA TYR A 10 -2.22 -3.30 2.44
C TYR A 10 -2.88 -4.10 3.56
N THR A 11 -2.73 -5.42 3.51
CA THR A 11 -3.15 -6.31 4.60
C THR A 11 -1.97 -6.47 5.55
N PRO A 12 -2.03 -5.93 6.78
CA PRO A 12 -0.94 -6.08 7.73
C PRO A 12 -0.81 -7.55 8.12
N ARG A 13 0.39 -7.92 8.55
CA ARG A 13 0.63 -9.22 9.17
C ARG A 13 0.62 -9.05 10.68
N ASP A 14 0.10 -10.05 11.39
CA ASP A 14 0.24 -10.13 12.84
C ASP A 14 1.69 -10.49 13.24
N ALA A 15 1.95 -10.52 14.55
CA ALA A 15 3.27 -10.88 15.09
C ALA A 15 3.73 -12.31 14.74
N LEU A 16 2.80 -13.17 14.28
CA LEU A 16 3.05 -14.54 13.84
C LEU A 16 3.20 -14.65 12.31
N GLY A 17 3.07 -13.53 11.59
CA GLY A 17 3.22 -13.46 10.14
C GLY A 17 1.96 -13.83 9.35
N HIS A 18 0.84 -14.09 10.01
CA HIS A 18 -0.45 -14.33 9.36
C HIS A 18 -1.09 -13.03 8.89
N LEU A 19 -1.84 -13.11 7.78
CA LEU A 19 -2.59 -11.97 7.28
C LEU A 19 -3.68 -11.63 8.31
N ASN A 20 -3.62 -10.41 8.84
CA ASN A 20 -4.60 -9.89 9.78
C ASN A 20 -5.39 -8.76 9.09
N PRO A 21 -6.45 -9.08 8.34
CA PRO A 21 -7.32 -8.06 7.79
C PRO A 21 -7.94 -7.27 8.95
N SER A 22 -7.78 -5.94 8.95
CA SER A 22 -8.35 -5.10 10.02
C SER A 22 -9.86 -5.29 10.14
N GLU A 23 -10.31 -5.93 11.22
CA GLU A 23 -11.73 -6.16 11.53
C GLU A 23 -12.49 -4.86 11.82
N THR A 24 -11.77 -3.77 12.09
CA THR A 24 -12.32 -2.42 12.33
C THR A 24 -12.75 -1.69 11.06
N GLY A 25 -12.64 -2.31 9.87
CA GLY A 25 -13.18 -1.80 8.60
C GLY A 25 -12.30 -0.77 7.87
N ALA A 26 -11.18 -0.34 8.47
CA ALA A 26 -10.19 0.51 7.81
C ALA A 26 -8.86 -0.24 7.67
N ALA A 27 -8.58 -0.74 6.48
CA ALA A 27 -7.27 -1.32 6.17
C ALA A 27 -6.18 -0.23 6.20
N PRO A 28 -4.99 -0.52 6.75
CA PRO A 28 -3.90 0.44 6.80
C PRO A 28 -3.40 0.77 5.40
N PHE A 29 -2.86 1.98 5.25
CA PHE A 29 -2.36 2.47 3.98
C PHE A 29 -1.05 3.24 4.13
N VAL A 30 -0.28 3.26 3.04
CA VAL A 30 0.90 4.13 2.89
C VAL A 30 0.69 5.08 1.72
N GLN A 31 1.18 6.32 1.85
CA GLN A 31 1.09 7.35 0.81
C GLN A 31 2.47 7.85 0.42
N PHE A 32 2.77 7.84 -0.88
CA PHE A 32 4.06 8.28 -1.41
C PHE A 32 3.92 8.65 -2.89
N ARG A 33 5.03 9.07 -3.51
CA ARG A 33 5.09 9.43 -4.92
C ARG A 33 5.72 8.31 -5.73
N ALA A 34 5.11 7.96 -6.86
CA ALA A 34 5.62 6.95 -7.80
C ALA A 34 5.35 7.41 -9.24
N VAL A 35 6.08 6.86 -10.21
CA VAL A 35 5.87 7.22 -11.62
C VAL A 35 4.56 6.64 -12.17
N ASN A 36 4.20 5.44 -11.72
CA ASN A 36 2.98 4.72 -12.13
C ASN A 36 2.47 3.78 -11.02
N ALA A 37 1.34 3.11 -11.26
CA ALA A 37 0.73 2.20 -10.30
C ALA A 37 1.56 0.93 -10.03
N ALA A 38 2.30 0.41 -11.02
CA ALA A 38 3.14 -0.78 -10.84
C ALA A 38 4.32 -0.48 -9.91
N GLU A 39 5.02 0.64 -10.15
CA GLU A 39 6.08 1.13 -9.27
C GLU A 39 5.54 1.41 -7.86
N ALA A 40 4.30 1.92 -7.76
CA ALA A 40 3.66 2.10 -6.46
C ALA A 40 3.46 0.78 -5.72
N LEU A 41 2.96 -0.27 -6.38
CA LEU A 41 2.81 -1.58 -5.75
C LEU A 41 4.16 -2.15 -5.27
N GLU A 42 5.22 -2.02 -6.07
CA GLU A 42 6.55 -2.50 -5.70
C GLU A 42 7.13 -1.75 -4.48
N ILE A 43 7.03 -0.42 -4.47
CA ILE A 43 7.48 0.39 -3.33
C ILE A 43 6.67 0.06 -2.08
N ALA A 44 5.34 -0.05 -2.19
CA ALA A 44 4.48 -0.35 -1.06
C ALA A 44 4.79 -1.73 -0.47
N LEU A 45 5.01 -2.75 -1.31
CA LEU A 45 5.44 -4.07 -0.86
C LEU A 45 6.79 -4.02 -0.14
N ARG A 46 7.75 -3.25 -0.68
CA ARG A 46 9.10 -3.12 -0.11
C ARG A 46 9.11 -2.38 1.23
N VAL A 47 8.27 -1.36 1.38
CA VAL A 47 8.17 -0.54 2.61
C VAL A 47 7.40 -1.27 3.70
N THR A 48 6.30 -1.95 3.33
CA THR A 48 5.40 -2.58 4.33
C THR A 48 5.76 -4.04 4.61
N GLY A 49 6.45 -4.72 3.70
CA GLY A 49 6.65 -6.19 3.76
C GLY A 49 5.34 -6.99 3.65
N CYS A 50 4.24 -6.31 3.33
CA CYS A 50 2.89 -6.84 3.38
C CYS A 50 2.30 -6.90 1.96
N PRO A 51 1.39 -7.86 1.70
CA PRO A 51 0.68 -7.87 0.43
C PRO A 51 -0.18 -6.61 0.32
N VAL A 52 0.04 -5.88 -0.77
CA VAL A 52 -0.70 -4.67 -1.11
C VAL A 52 -2.00 -5.08 -1.81
N ILE A 53 -3.12 -4.56 -1.34
CA ILE A 53 -4.46 -4.86 -1.83
C ILE A 53 -4.76 -4.00 -3.06
N GLU A 54 -4.52 -2.70 -2.95
CA GLU A 54 -4.89 -1.73 -3.97
C GLU A 54 -3.90 -0.55 -3.98
N ALA A 55 -3.54 -0.06 -5.16
CA ALA A 55 -2.79 1.17 -5.36
C ALA A 55 -3.67 2.19 -6.09
N THR A 56 -4.18 3.17 -5.33
CA THR A 56 -5.06 4.21 -5.86
C THR A 56 -4.29 5.50 -6.07
N ARG A 57 -4.32 6.03 -7.31
CA ARG A 57 -3.77 7.37 -7.60
C ARG A 57 -4.64 8.40 -6.90
N ILE A 58 -3.99 9.29 -6.17
CA ILE A 58 -4.63 10.40 -5.47
C ILE A 58 -4.13 11.69 -6.09
N GLU A 59 -5.07 12.46 -6.62
CA GLU A 59 -4.79 13.79 -7.17
C GLU A 59 -5.01 14.81 -6.05
N GLY A 60 -3.96 15.59 -5.77
CA GLY A 60 -3.91 16.55 -4.68
C GLY A 60 -2.54 17.20 -4.56
#